data_AF-S3B9M3-F1
#
_entry.id   AF-S3B9M3-F1
#
_cell.length_a   1.000
_cell.length_b   1.000
_cell.length_c   1.000
_cell.angle_alpha   90.00
_cell.angle_beta   90.00
_cell.angle_gamma   90.00
#
_symmetry.space_group_name_H-M   'P 1'
#
loop_
_entity.id
_entity.type
_entity.pdbx_description
1 polymer ?
#
loop_
_entity_poly.entity_id
_entity_poly.type
_entity_poly.pdbx_seq_one_letter_code
_entity_poly.pdbx_strand_id
1 'polypeptide(L)'
;MSENPQHAPVPPAVAGAPGPGAWHAGGYVQSVPGAPPVYLPPSATTPPPAPSKALGTIALIAAVCAVAVASALSATTSFAAATGAVARADLTSTRSLEHLSDDQTLALLSPVRGLVLWAEIGFWAGTALGVWALIQGIVAIASRRGRGQGVGAVIVAATGPIVYAVAVTLAVLAGVVAAIPTYS
;
A
#
# COMPACT_ATOMS: atom_id res chain seq x y z
N MET A 1 46.25 51.60 -66.77
CA MET A 1 45.55 50.40 -66.29
C MET A 1 45.46 50.47 -64.77
N SER A 2 44.27 50.73 -64.23
CA SER A 2 43.98 50.74 -62.80
C SER A 2 42.99 49.62 -62.52
N GLU A 3 43.43 48.56 -61.84
CA GLU A 3 42.61 47.42 -61.46
C GLU A 3 41.74 47.79 -60.25
N ASN A 4 40.42 47.72 -60.44
CA ASN A 4 39.43 47.83 -59.37
C ASN A 4 39.24 46.44 -58.75
N PRO A 5 39.65 46.18 -57.50
CA PRO A 5 39.50 44.86 -56.90
C PRO A 5 38.00 44.57 -56.70
N GLN A 6 37.53 43.56 -57.41
CA GLN A 6 36.18 43.01 -57.32
C GLN A 6 35.86 42.64 -55.86
N HIS A 7 34.80 43.25 -55.30
CA HIS A 7 34.21 42.82 -54.03
C HIS A 7 33.67 41.39 -54.22
N ALA A 8 34.30 40.42 -53.58
CA ALA A 8 33.78 39.06 -53.50
C ALA A 8 32.51 39.03 -52.62
N PRO A 9 31.47 38.25 -52.99
CA PRO A 9 30.31 38.06 -52.12
C PRO A 9 30.73 37.37 -50.82
N VAL A 10 30.48 38.02 -49.68
CA VAL A 10 30.68 37.41 -48.35
C VAL A 10 29.65 36.29 -48.19
N PRO A 11 30.05 35.04 -47.91
CA PRO A 11 29.10 33.96 -47.67
C PRO A 11 28.25 34.26 -46.43
N PRO A 12 26.96 33.86 -46.40
CA PRO A 12 26.13 34.07 -45.22
C PRO A 12 26.76 33.38 -44.02
N ALA A 13 26.94 34.13 -42.93
CA ALA A 13 27.43 33.61 -41.66
C ALA A 13 26.48 32.50 -41.21
N VAL A 14 26.98 31.27 -41.14
CA VAL A 14 26.25 30.14 -40.58
C VAL A 14 26.03 30.43 -39.10
N ALA A 15 24.79 30.72 -38.72
CA ALA A 15 24.41 30.90 -37.33
C ALA A 15 24.78 29.62 -36.56
N GLY A 16 25.68 29.76 -35.58
CA GLY A 16 26.13 28.66 -34.74
C GLY A 16 24.95 27.99 -34.03
N ALA A 17 24.98 26.65 -33.96
CA ALA A 17 24.01 25.88 -33.22
C ALA A 17 23.95 26.34 -31.74
N PRO A 18 22.76 26.54 -31.16
CA PRO A 18 22.64 26.93 -29.75
C PRO A 18 23.24 25.86 -28.84
N GLY A 19 24.09 26.28 -27.89
CA GLY A 19 24.68 25.39 -26.90
C GLY A 19 23.62 24.74 -25.99
N PRO A 20 23.95 23.60 -25.34
CA PRO A 20 23.03 22.91 -24.44
C PRO A 20 22.77 23.78 -23.20
N GLY A 21 21.63 24.47 -23.18
CA GLY A 21 21.23 25.35 -22.06
C GLY A 21 20.34 26.54 -22.42
N ALA A 22 20.16 26.84 -23.71
CA ALA A 22 19.28 27.92 -24.16
C ALA A 22 17.80 27.47 -24.17
N TRP A 23 17.19 27.39 -22.99
CA TRP A 23 15.75 27.10 -22.83
C TRP A 23 14.92 28.33 -23.22
N HIS A 24 14.65 28.50 -24.51
CA HIS A 24 13.69 29.50 -24.97
C HIS A 24 12.28 28.89 -24.95
N ALA A 25 11.54 29.13 -23.88
CA ALA A 25 10.09 29.01 -23.90
C ALA A 25 9.55 30.08 -24.86
N GLY A 26 9.19 29.69 -26.08
CA GLY A 26 8.48 30.52 -27.08
C GLY A 26 8.91 31.99 -27.09
N GLY A 27 10.17 32.27 -27.42
CA GLY A 27 10.68 33.63 -27.51
C GLY A 27 10.67 34.15 -28.94
N TYR A 28 10.37 35.43 -29.12
CA TYR A 28 10.75 36.14 -30.35
C TYR A 28 12.27 36.17 -30.41
N VAL A 29 12.87 35.45 -31.36
CA VAL A 29 14.26 35.69 -31.70
C VAL A 29 14.27 37.01 -32.47
N GLN A 30 14.89 38.05 -31.91
CA GLN A 30 15.03 39.31 -32.60
C GLN A 30 15.99 39.10 -33.77
N SER A 31 15.43 38.82 -34.95
CA SER A 31 16.16 38.84 -36.21
C SER A 31 16.69 40.26 -36.46
N VAL A 32 17.89 40.34 -37.03
CA VAL A 32 18.63 41.54 -37.45
C VAL A 32 17.71 42.74 -37.79
N PRO A 33 18.08 43.99 -37.43
CA PRO A 33 17.27 45.18 -37.71
C PRO A 33 16.77 45.22 -39.17
N GLY A 34 15.44 45.16 -39.35
CA GLY A 34 14.78 45.19 -40.66
C GLY A 34 14.15 43.87 -41.14
N ALA A 35 14.39 42.74 -40.45
CA ALA A 35 13.73 41.47 -40.78
C ALA A 35 12.37 41.33 -40.05
N PRO A 36 11.32 40.80 -40.72
CA PRO A 36 10.03 40.54 -40.09
C PRO A 36 10.16 39.49 -38.98
N PRO A 37 9.41 39.61 -37.88
CA PRO A 37 9.49 38.67 -36.76
C PRO A 37 9.12 37.26 -37.24
N VAL A 38 10.07 36.32 -37.12
CA VAL A 38 9.84 34.91 -37.41
C VAL A 38 9.33 34.23 -36.15
N TYR A 39 8.10 33.71 -36.21
CA TYR A 39 7.55 32.89 -35.13
C TYR A 39 8.15 31.49 -35.20
N LEU A 40 8.96 31.11 -34.22
CA LEU A 40 9.31 29.71 -34.03
C LEU A 40 8.15 29.01 -33.32
N PRO A 41 7.60 27.91 -33.89
CA PRO A 41 6.63 27.10 -33.18
C PRO A 41 7.28 26.57 -31.90
N PRO A 42 6.53 26.44 -30.79
CA PRO A 42 7.03 25.82 -29.58
C PRO A 42 7.63 24.45 -29.93
N SER A 43 8.92 24.27 -29.65
CA SER A 43 9.56 22.96 -29.76
C SER A 43 8.73 21.97 -28.94
N ALA A 44 8.28 20.88 -29.56
CA ALA A 44 7.54 19.82 -28.88
C ALA A 44 8.44 19.25 -27.78
N THR A 45 8.31 19.76 -26.56
CA THR A 45 8.98 19.18 -25.40
C THR A 45 8.33 17.83 -25.16
N THR A 46 9.13 16.77 -25.19
CA THR A 46 8.68 15.45 -24.75
C THR A 46 8.13 15.60 -23.33
N PRO A 47 6.87 15.17 -23.06
CA PRO A 47 6.33 15.23 -21.72
C PRO A 47 7.29 14.53 -20.74
N PRO A 48 7.51 15.11 -19.54
CA PRO A 48 8.34 14.46 -18.54
C PRO A 48 7.80 13.05 -18.24
N PRO A 49 8.68 12.05 -18.01
CA PRO A 49 8.25 10.67 -17.79
C PRO A 49 7.28 10.59 -16.61
N ALA A 50 6.16 9.89 -16.81
CA ALA A 50 5.13 9.77 -15.80
C ALA A 50 5.69 9.11 -14.52
N PRO A 51 5.37 9.63 -13.33
CA PRO A 51 5.85 9.05 -12.08
C PRO A 51 5.32 7.62 -11.91
N SER A 52 6.18 6.71 -11.43
CA SER A 52 5.82 5.30 -11.25
C SER A 52 4.71 5.12 -10.21
N LYS A 53 3.79 4.19 -10.47
CA LYS A 53 2.67 3.85 -9.56
C LYS A 53 3.01 2.71 -8.59
N ALA A 54 4.21 2.12 -8.70
CA ALA A 54 4.60 0.91 -8.00
C ALA A 54 4.48 1.02 -6.46
N LEU A 55 4.88 2.15 -5.88
CA LEU A 55 4.79 2.36 -4.43
C LEU A 55 3.35 2.25 -3.90
N GLY A 56 2.41 2.95 -4.54
CA GLY A 56 1.00 2.87 -4.16
C GLY A 56 0.43 1.46 -4.32
N THR A 57 0.79 0.77 -5.41
CA THR A 57 0.32 -0.62 -5.66
C THR A 57 0.88 -1.59 -4.62
N ILE A 58 2.17 -1.51 -4.29
CA ILE A 58 2.80 -2.36 -3.27
C ILE A 58 2.15 -2.10 -1.90
N ALA A 59 1.92 -0.82 -1.55
CA ALA A 59 1.25 -0.46 -0.31
C ALA A 59 -0.15 -1.07 -0.22
N LEU A 60 -0.94 -1.01 -1.30
CA LEU A 60 -2.29 -1.59 -1.31
C LEU A 60 -2.25 -3.11 -1.16
N ILE A 61 -1.39 -3.80 -1.92
CA ILE A 61 -1.26 -5.26 -1.83
C ILE A 61 -0.84 -5.66 -0.41
N ALA A 62 0.15 -4.96 0.17
CA ALA A 62 0.59 -5.21 1.54
C ALA A 62 -0.54 -5.01 2.56
N ALA A 63 -1.33 -3.93 2.44
CA ALA A 63 -2.46 -3.69 3.33
C ALA A 63 -3.52 -4.79 3.24
N VAL A 64 -3.89 -5.21 2.02
CA VAL A 64 -4.87 -6.28 1.80
C VAL A 64 -4.37 -7.61 2.35
N CYS A 65 -3.12 -7.98 2.04
CA CYS A 65 -2.51 -9.21 2.55
C CYS A 65 -2.41 -9.20 4.08
N ALA A 66 -2.03 -8.07 4.68
CA ALA A 66 -1.96 -7.93 6.14
C ALA A 66 -3.31 -8.22 6.79
N VAL A 67 -4.38 -7.58 6.30
CA VAL A 67 -5.74 -7.78 6.84
C VAL A 67 -6.21 -9.22 6.61
N ALA A 68 -6.06 -9.74 5.39
CA ALA A 68 -6.55 -11.06 5.03
C ALA A 68 -5.85 -12.17 5.81
N VAL A 69 -4.51 -12.17 5.83
CA VAL A 69 -3.71 -13.23 6.48
C VAL A 69 -3.90 -13.19 8.00
N ALA A 70 -3.83 -11.99 8.61
CA ALA A 70 -4.01 -11.86 10.06
C ALA A 70 -5.41 -12.29 10.51
N SER A 71 -6.44 -11.86 9.78
CA SER A 71 -7.83 -12.22 10.08
C SER A 71 -8.07 -13.71 9.88
N ALA A 72 -7.59 -14.31 8.79
CA ALA A 72 -7.77 -15.73 8.53
C ALA A 72 -7.06 -16.61 9.57
N LEU A 73 -5.80 -16.28 9.91
CA LEU A 73 -5.04 -17.02 10.92
C LEU A 73 -5.68 -16.90 12.30
N SER A 74 -6.10 -15.70 12.69
CA SER A 74 -6.71 -15.47 14.00
C SER A 74 -8.12 -16.05 14.08
N ALA A 75 -8.91 -15.99 13.01
CA ALA A 75 -10.23 -16.59 12.96
C ALA A 75 -10.16 -18.12 13.07
N THR A 76 -9.27 -18.76 12.31
CA THR A 76 -9.13 -20.24 12.34
C THR A 76 -8.65 -20.74 13.70
N THR A 77 -7.66 -20.07 14.29
CA THR A 77 -7.16 -20.40 15.64
C THR A 77 -8.19 -20.11 16.73
N SER A 78 -8.94 -19.01 16.63
CA SER A 78 -10.00 -18.67 17.59
C SER A 78 -11.19 -19.62 17.50
N PHE A 79 -11.59 -20.03 16.30
CA PHE A 79 -12.60 -21.06 16.09
C PHE A 79 -12.18 -22.38 16.74
N ALA A 80 -10.95 -22.85 16.45
CA ALA A 80 -10.42 -24.08 17.02
C ALA A 80 -10.24 -24.01 18.56
N ALA A 81 -9.87 -22.84 19.07
CA ALA A 81 -9.79 -22.59 20.51
C ALA A 81 -11.17 -22.67 21.16
N ALA A 82 -12.18 -22.05 20.55
CA ALA A 82 -13.55 -22.05 21.06
C ALA A 82 -14.18 -23.45 21.04
N THR A 83 -14.05 -24.20 19.93
CA THR A 83 -14.55 -25.58 19.83
C THR A 83 -13.86 -26.49 20.85
N GLY A 84 -12.53 -26.40 20.96
CA GLY A 84 -11.74 -27.18 21.90
C GLY A 84 -12.08 -26.87 23.36
N ALA A 85 -12.32 -25.61 23.69
CA ALA A 85 -12.74 -25.20 25.03
C ALA A 85 -14.11 -25.79 25.40
N VAL A 86 -15.10 -25.71 24.50
CA VAL A 86 -16.45 -26.22 24.74
C VAL A 86 -16.46 -27.75 24.89
N ALA A 87 -15.74 -28.45 24.03
CA ALA A 87 -15.63 -29.92 24.09
C ALA A 87 -14.97 -30.44 25.37
N ARG A 88 -14.07 -29.66 25.99
CA ARG A 88 -13.32 -30.04 27.19
C ARG A 88 -13.99 -29.62 28.48
N ALA A 89 -14.68 -28.49 28.46
CA ALA A 89 -15.32 -27.95 29.66
C ALA A 89 -16.74 -28.48 29.88
N ASP A 90 -17.22 -29.41 29.03
CA ASP A 90 -18.56 -30.00 29.07
C ASP A 90 -19.59 -28.92 29.43
N LEU A 91 -19.59 -27.83 28.64
CA LEU A 91 -20.24 -26.55 28.95
C LEU A 91 -21.77 -26.60 28.92
N THR A 92 -22.37 -27.69 29.39
CA THR A 92 -23.73 -27.72 29.90
C THR A 92 -23.86 -27.03 31.26
N SER A 93 -22.76 -26.73 31.98
CA SER A 93 -22.79 -25.85 33.17
C SER A 93 -21.44 -25.23 33.53
N THR A 94 -21.41 -23.90 33.73
CA THR A 94 -20.26 -23.13 34.24
C THR A 94 -19.80 -23.54 35.64
N ARG A 95 -20.65 -24.26 36.38
CA ARG A 95 -20.40 -24.74 37.76
C ARG A 95 -19.20 -25.68 37.88
N SER A 96 -18.90 -26.45 36.83
CA SER A 96 -17.76 -27.39 36.84
C SER A 96 -16.40 -26.68 36.77
N LEU A 97 -16.36 -25.45 36.26
CA LEU A 97 -15.14 -24.65 36.18
C LEU A 97 -14.78 -23.99 37.51
N GLU A 98 -15.78 -23.73 38.38
CA GLU A 98 -15.61 -23.06 39.67
C GLU A 98 -14.97 -23.95 40.75
N HIS A 99 -14.89 -25.27 40.53
CA HIS A 99 -14.36 -26.26 41.48
C HIS A 99 -13.00 -26.86 41.09
N LEU A 100 -12.39 -26.39 39.99
CA LEU A 100 -11.09 -26.88 39.52
C LEU A 100 -9.97 -26.15 40.27
N SER A 101 -8.94 -26.89 40.69
CA SER A 101 -7.71 -26.25 41.18
C SER A 101 -7.01 -25.49 40.04
N ASP A 102 -6.18 -24.50 40.37
CA ASP A 102 -5.45 -23.71 39.37
C ASP A 102 -4.67 -24.60 38.39
N ASP A 103 -4.05 -25.68 38.88
CA ASP A 103 -3.32 -26.64 38.04
C ASP A 103 -4.24 -27.39 37.06
N GLN A 104 -5.46 -27.72 37.45
CA GLN A 104 -6.43 -28.39 36.57
C GLN A 104 -7.00 -27.42 35.53
N THR A 105 -7.21 -26.17 35.91
CA THR A 105 -7.63 -25.10 34.99
C THR A 105 -6.54 -24.80 33.95
N LEU A 106 -5.28 -24.72 34.39
CA LEU A 106 -4.13 -24.54 33.52
C LEU A 106 -3.90 -25.77 32.61
N ALA A 107 -4.11 -26.99 33.10
CA ALA A 107 -4.03 -28.21 32.30
C ALA A 107 -5.13 -28.29 31.23
N LEU A 108 -6.34 -27.80 31.51
CA LEU A 108 -7.44 -27.71 30.54
C LEU A 108 -7.18 -26.66 29.46
N LEU A 109 -6.56 -25.53 29.81
CA LEU A 109 -6.23 -24.45 28.89
C LEU A 109 -4.88 -24.64 28.17
N SER A 110 -4.02 -25.53 28.65
CA SER A 110 -2.69 -25.81 28.09
C SER A 110 -2.71 -26.10 26.57
N PRO A 111 -3.65 -26.89 26.02
CA PRO A 111 -3.73 -27.10 24.57
C PRO A 111 -4.22 -25.87 23.80
N VAL A 112 -5.13 -25.08 24.39
CA VAL A 112 -5.69 -23.86 23.80
C VAL A 112 -4.65 -22.73 23.75
N ARG A 113 -3.73 -22.72 24.71
CA ARG A 113 -2.61 -21.76 24.77
C ARG A 113 -1.81 -21.73 23.47
N GLY A 114 -1.56 -22.88 22.85
CA GLY A 114 -0.86 -22.93 21.56
C GLY A 114 -1.62 -22.21 20.43
N LEU A 115 -2.95 -22.36 20.41
CA LEU A 115 -3.80 -21.69 19.42
C LEU A 115 -3.89 -20.19 19.67
N VAL A 116 -3.97 -19.77 20.94
CA VAL A 116 -3.95 -18.35 21.32
C VAL A 116 -2.63 -17.71 20.92
N LEU A 117 -1.50 -18.38 21.13
CA LEU A 117 -0.20 -17.87 20.69
C LEU A 117 -0.14 -17.67 19.17
N TRP A 118 -0.73 -18.58 18.39
CA TRP A 118 -0.84 -18.37 16.93
C TRP A 118 -1.75 -17.21 16.56
N ALA A 119 -2.85 -17.00 17.29
CA ALA A 119 -3.71 -15.83 17.14
C ALA A 119 -2.96 -14.53 17.47
N GLU A 120 -2.17 -14.52 18.55
CA GLU A 120 -1.32 -13.38 18.93
C GLU A 120 -0.25 -13.10 17.89
N ILE A 121 0.44 -14.12 17.38
CA ILE A 121 1.43 -13.97 16.29
C ILE A 121 0.74 -13.37 15.06
N GLY A 122 -0.44 -13.87 14.69
CA GLY A 122 -1.23 -13.32 13.59
C GLY A 122 -1.62 -11.86 13.79
N PHE A 123 -2.08 -11.52 15.01
CA PHE A 123 -2.41 -10.16 15.41
C PHE A 123 -1.21 -9.22 15.30
N TRP A 124 -0.07 -9.60 15.87
CA TRP A 124 1.13 -8.77 15.87
C TRP A 124 1.76 -8.64 14.49
N ALA A 125 1.86 -9.74 13.73
CA ALA A 125 2.35 -9.71 12.35
C ALA A 125 1.45 -8.87 11.45
N GLY A 126 0.12 -9.03 11.58
CA GLY A 126 -0.87 -8.22 10.88
C GLY A 126 -0.76 -6.74 11.20
N THR A 127 -0.60 -6.40 12.48
CA THR A 127 -0.43 -5.02 12.94
C THR A 127 0.84 -4.40 12.39
N ALA A 128 1.98 -5.10 12.48
CA ALA A 128 3.25 -4.61 11.95
C ALA A 128 3.18 -4.38 10.43
N LEU A 129 2.62 -5.33 9.68
CA LEU A 129 2.43 -5.20 8.24
C LEU A 129 1.42 -4.11 7.87
N GLY A 130 0.33 -3.96 8.62
CA GLY A 130 -0.68 -2.93 8.42
C GLY A 130 -0.11 -1.52 8.64
N VAL A 131 0.68 -1.33 9.70
CA VAL A 131 1.38 -0.07 9.96
C VAL A 131 2.39 0.24 8.86
N TRP A 132 3.17 -0.75 8.42
CA TRP A 132 4.09 -0.56 7.31
C TRP A 132 3.37 -0.17 6.01
N ALA A 133 2.27 -0.84 5.69
CA ALA A 133 1.45 -0.53 4.52
C ALA A 133 0.82 0.87 4.59
N LEU A 134 0.37 1.29 5.79
CA LEU A 134 -0.15 2.63 6.04
C LEU A 134 0.92 3.69 5.74
N ILE A 135 2.15 3.49 6.23
CA ILE A 135 3.27 4.39 5.97
C ILE A 135 3.56 4.47 4.47
N GLN A 136 3.64 3.34 3.77
CA GLN A 136 3.87 3.33 2.32
C GLN A 136 2.74 4.01 1.55
N GLY A 137 1.48 3.86 1.99
CA GLY A 137 0.32 4.55 1.44
C GLY A 137 0.46 6.07 1.55
N ILE A 138 0.82 6.57 2.74
CA ILE A 138 1.07 8.01 2.98
C ILE A 138 2.21 8.52 2.10
N VAL A 139 3.34 7.80 2.03
CA VAL A 139 4.49 8.17 1.19
C VAL A 139 4.12 8.22 -0.29
N ALA A 140 3.32 7.27 -0.78
CA ALA A 140 2.83 7.23 -2.17
C ALA A 140 1.92 8.43 -2.49
N ILE A 141 1.07 8.83 -1.53
CA ILE A 141 0.21 10.02 -1.64
C ILE A 141 1.07 11.29 -1.70
N ALA A 142 1.99 11.46 -0.74
CA ALA A 142 2.87 12.63 -0.64
C ALA A 142 3.78 12.77 -1.87
N SER A 143 4.32 11.66 -2.37
CA SER A 143 5.21 11.63 -3.52
C SER A 143 4.49 11.75 -4.87
N ARG A 144 3.16 11.84 -4.87
CA ARG A 144 2.31 11.80 -6.08
C ARG A 144 2.56 10.57 -6.98
N ARG A 145 3.06 9.47 -6.41
CA ARG A 145 3.46 8.22 -7.09
C ARG A 145 2.44 7.12 -6.83
N GLY A 146 1.30 7.19 -7.52
CA GLY A 146 0.19 6.24 -7.35
C GLY A 146 -0.84 6.64 -6.29
N ARG A 147 -1.23 7.92 -6.25
CA ARG A 147 -2.14 8.51 -5.23
C ARG A 147 -3.40 7.68 -4.97
N GLY A 148 -4.08 7.21 -6.01
CA GLY A 148 -5.31 6.42 -5.84
C GLY A 148 -5.08 5.11 -5.08
N GLN A 149 -3.98 4.41 -5.39
CA GLN A 149 -3.61 3.18 -4.70
C GLN A 149 -3.12 3.46 -3.27
N GLY A 150 -2.39 4.57 -3.06
CA GLY A 150 -1.99 5.02 -1.72
C GLY A 150 -3.19 5.33 -0.82
N VAL A 151 -4.22 6.01 -1.33
CA VAL A 151 -5.47 6.26 -0.58
C VAL A 151 -6.18 4.95 -0.25
N GLY A 152 -6.28 4.03 -1.21
CA GLY A 152 -6.83 2.69 -0.98
C GLY A 152 -6.08 1.95 0.14
N ALA A 153 -4.75 1.99 0.12
CA ALA A 153 -3.91 1.36 1.15
C ALA A 153 -4.19 1.94 2.54
N VAL A 154 -4.30 3.27 2.65
CA VAL A 154 -4.63 3.96 3.91
C VAL A 154 -6.00 3.55 4.43
N ILE A 155 -7.02 3.51 3.56
CA ILE A 155 -8.38 3.11 3.95
C ILE A 155 -8.38 1.66 4.43
N VAL A 156 -7.78 0.73 3.67
CA VAL A 156 -7.72 -0.68 4.04
C VAL A 156 -6.97 -0.86 5.36
N ALA A 157 -5.83 -0.20 5.54
CA ALA A 157 -5.08 -0.26 6.78
C ALA A 157 -5.86 0.31 7.98
N ALA A 158 -6.59 1.41 7.79
CA ALA A 158 -7.41 2.02 8.84
C ALA A 158 -8.65 1.18 9.20
N THR A 159 -9.26 0.52 8.22
CA THR A 159 -10.45 -0.32 8.43
C THR A 159 -10.09 -1.75 8.85
N GLY A 160 -8.84 -2.15 8.65
CA GLY A 160 -8.30 -3.48 8.94
C GLY A 160 -8.61 -4.00 10.35
N PRO A 161 -8.38 -3.22 11.42
CA PRO A 161 -8.70 -3.65 12.78
C PRO A 161 -10.19 -3.99 13.01
N ILE A 162 -11.10 -3.28 12.33
CA ILE A 162 -12.55 -3.53 12.42
C ILE A 162 -12.87 -4.86 11.74
N VAL A 163 -12.36 -5.08 10.52
CA VAL A 163 -12.54 -6.34 9.78
C VAL A 163 -12.00 -7.52 10.57
N TYR A 164 -10.82 -7.36 11.16
CA TYR A 164 -10.19 -8.35 12.03
C TYR A 164 -11.06 -8.70 13.24
N ALA A 165 -11.53 -7.70 13.99
CA ALA A 165 -12.34 -7.90 15.18
C ALA A 165 -13.66 -8.63 14.87
N VAL A 166 -14.32 -8.25 13.77
CA VAL A 166 -15.54 -8.92 13.30
C VAL A 166 -15.26 -10.37 12.93
N ALA A 167 -14.21 -10.63 12.15
CA ALA A 167 -13.85 -11.98 11.73
C ALA A 167 -13.55 -12.91 12.92
N VAL A 168 -12.76 -12.44 13.88
CA VAL A 168 -12.43 -13.20 15.10
C VAL A 168 -13.68 -13.44 15.95
N THR A 169 -14.51 -12.42 16.16
CA THR A 169 -15.75 -12.55 16.95
C THR A 169 -16.69 -13.59 16.34
N LEU A 170 -16.91 -13.52 15.03
CA LEU A 170 -17.76 -14.49 14.33
C LEU A 170 -17.17 -15.91 14.39
N ALA A 171 -15.85 -16.04 14.30
CA ALA A 171 -15.19 -17.33 14.39
C ALA A 171 -15.31 -17.97 15.79
N VAL A 172 -15.18 -17.17 16.86
CA VAL A 172 -15.42 -17.63 18.24
C VAL A 172 -16.87 -18.09 18.40
N LEU A 173 -17.84 -17.27 17.98
CA LEU A 173 -19.26 -17.61 18.06
C LEU A 173 -19.58 -18.89 17.28
N ALA A 174 -19.08 -19.01 16.06
CA ALA A 174 -19.24 -20.20 15.23
C ALA A 174 -18.61 -21.44 15.88
N GLY A 175 -17.44 -21.29 16.51
CA GLY A 175 -16.78 -22.39 17.22
C GLY A 175 -17.55 -22.86 18.44
N VAL A 176 -18.18 -21.94 19.18
CA VAL A 176 -19.08 -22.30 20.28
C VAL A 176 -20.29 -23.06 19.77
N VAL A 177 -20.98 -22.52 18.76
CA VAL A 177 -22.19 -23.14 18.18
C VAL A 177 -21.90 -24.52 17.61
N ALA A 178 -20.78 -24.68 16.89
CA ALA A 178 -20.40 -25.96 16.29
C ALA A 178 -20.09 -27.07 17.31
N ALA A 179 -19.80 -26.71 18.55
CA ALA A 179 -19.47 -27.65 19.62
C ALA A 179 -20.67 -28.03 20.50
N ILE A 180 -21.82 -27.37 20.36
CA ILE A 180 -23.05 -27.74 21.08
C ILE A 180 -23.68 -28.95 20.36
N PRO A 181 -23.93 -30.09 21.04
CA PRO A 181 -24.57 -31.24 20.42
C PRO A 181 -26.00 -30.88 20.01
N THR A 182 -26.27 -30.81 18.70
CA THR A 182 -27.63 -30.72 18.16
C THR A 182 -28.25 -32.11 18.18
N TYR A 183 -29.11 -32.38 19.15
CA TYR A 183 -29.95 -33.57 19.13
C TYR A 183 -31.02 -33.40 18.05
N SER A 184 -30.89 -34.12 16.93
CA SER A 184 -31.92 -34.27 15.90
C SER A 184 -32.38 -35.72 15.82
#